data_AF-M1AD44-F1
#
_entry.id   AF-M1AD44-F1
#
_cell.length_a   1.000
_cell.length_b   1.000
_cell.length_c   1.000
_cell.angle_alpha   90.00
_cell.angle_beta   90.00
_cell.angle_gamma   90.00
#
_symmetry.space_group_name_H-M   'P 1'
#
loop_
_entity.id
_entity.type
_entity.pdbx_description
1 polymer ?
#
loop_
_entity_poly.entity_id
_entity_poly.type
_entity_poly.pdbx_seq_one_letter_code
_entity_poly.pdbx_strand_id
1 'polypeptide(L)'
;MLSISLGLKKNGVPPYLQRDLLKNDLITGVCFASGGTGYDELTSTISGVISMKEELEYFKEYLSKIKDIVGGNSSEVERIVNGALVIVSAGTNDLIFNFYDLPNRRLQFSLSGYQDFLLDKVQSFIKELYYLGCRNIIVNGLPPIGCLPMQITAKSPFFRSCINDENLDAQIYNEKLQDLLIQLQSHLPGSKILYVDTYNFIAGLIHNPQLHEGRVARKDLGLDLGGGVGVGVGAGVGLGLGGGSGSGAGAGAGSGSGSGSRSSSSSSSSSGSTSSGNGNAGSEAGSYAGSRAGSGSGNRGGSSEAGSEAGTYAGSRAGSGSGN
;
A
#
# COMPACT_ATOMS: atom_id res chain seq x y z
N MET A 1 -1.93 4.28 12.65
CA MET A 1 -2.42 3.62 13.88
C MET A 1 -1.29 2.99 14.68
N LEU A 2 -0.49 2.07 14.12
CA LEU A 2 0.61 1.44 14.87
C LEU A 2 1.59 2.44 15.50
N SER A 3 1.99 3.48 14.76
CA SER A 3 2.85 4.55 15.31
C SER A 3 2.22 5.32 16.47
N ILE A 4 0.89 5.40 16.53
CA ILE A 4 0.16 6.03 17.65
C ILE A 4 0.18 5.06 18.85
N SER A 5 -0.14 3.79 18.63
CA SER A 5 -0.16 2.76 19.67
C SER A 5 1.22 2.55 20.32
N LEU A 6 2.30 2.70 19.55
CA LEU A 6 3.68 2.62 20.04
C LEU A 6 4.19 3.94 20.64
N GLY A 7 3.36 4.99 20.68
CA GLY A 7 3.75 6.31 21.20
C GLY A 7 4.79 7.05 20.35
N LEU A 8 5.00 6.62 19.10
CA LEU A 8 5.99 7.21 18.18
C LEU A 8 5.49 8.53 17.58
N LYS A 9 4.21 8.62 17.19
CA LYS A 9 3.57 9.86 16.70
C LYS A 9 2.13 9.93 17.15
N LYS A 10 1.69 11.11 17.63
CA LYS A 10 0.30 11.36 18.06
C LYS A 10 -0.72 11.27 16.92
N ASN A 11 -0.35 11.76 15.74
CA ASN A 11 -1.26 11.91 14.60
C ASN A 11 -1.03 10.86 13.51
N GLY A 12 -0.30 9.79 13.81
CA GLY A 12 0.09 8.81 12.81
C GLY A 12 1.28 9.24 11.95
N VAL A 13 1.56 8.45 10.93
CA VAL A 13 2.64 8.69 9.96
C VAL A 13 2.03 9.31 8.70
N PRO A 14 2.45 10.52 8.28
CA PRO A 14 1.95 11.13 7.06
C PRO A 14 2.56 10.50 5.81
N PRO A 15 1.87 10.53 4.66
CA PRO A 15 2.43 10.06 3.40
C PRO A 15 3.55 11.02 2.92
N TYR A 16 4.62 10.47 2.35
CA TYR A 16 5.80 11.21 1.93
C TYR A 16 5.53 12.24 0.81
N LEU A 17 4.49 12.02 0.00
CA LEU A 17 4.11 12.95 -1.07
C LEU A 17 3.11 14.02 -0.62
N GLN A 18 2.83 14.13 0.69
CA GLN A 18 2.00 15.20 1.21
C GLN A 18 2.68 16.57 1.01
N ARG A 19 1.91 17.56 0.52
CA ARG A 19 2.44 18.87 0.06
C ARG A 19 3.03 19.73 1.19
N ASP A 20 2.53 19.57 2.40
CA ASP A 20 2.81 20.41 3.57
C ASP A 20 3.56 19.63 4.67
N LEU A 21 4.40 18.66 4.30
CA LEU A 21 5.23 17.92 5.24
C LEU A 21 6.15 18.84 6.04
N LEU A 22 6.04 18.77 7.36
CA LEU A 22 6.91 19.51 8.26
C LEU A 22 8.27 18.81 8.36
N LYS A 23 9.33 19.57 8.64
CA LYS A 23 10.66 18.98 8.91
C LYS A 23 10.59 17.91 9.99
N ASN A 24 9.87 18.19 11.08
CA ASN A 24 9.67 17.25 12.18
C ASN A 24 8.93 15.97 11.75
N ASP A 25 8.07 16.03 10.74
CA ASP A 25 7.44 14.83 10.20
C ASP A 25 8.46 13.91 9.54
N LEU A 26 9.40 14.48 8.79
CA LEU A 26 10.47 13.73 8.15
C LEU A 26 11.35 13.04 9.21
N ILE A 27 11.81 13.75 10.24
CA ILE A 27 12.71 13.16 11.25
C ILE A 27 12.01 12.08 12.12
N THR A 28 10.69 12.11 12.22
CA THR A 28 9.89 11.17 13.03
C THR A 28 9.26 10.05 12.21
N GLY A 29 9.42 10.06 10.89
CA GLY A 29 8.94 9.03 9.98
C GLY A 29 7.76 9.45 9.10
N VAL A 30 7.77 8.89 7.89
CA VAL A 30 6.79 9.09 6.80
C VAL A 30 6.43 7.75 6.16
N CYS A 31 5.36 7.72 5.37
CA CYS A 31 4.87 6.54 4.67
C CYS A 31 5.07 6.69 3.15
N PHE A 32 5.73 5.72 2.52
CA PHE A 32 5.97 5.71 1.08
C PHE A 32 4.94 4.87 0.30
N ALA A 33 4.08 4.14 1.01
CA ALA A 33 3.23 3.11 0.43
C ALA A 33 2.21 3.67 -0.58
N SER A 34 2.06 2.95 -1.68
CA SER A 34 1.11 3.20 -2.75
C SER A 34 0.10 2.07 -2.84
N GLY A 35 -1.19 2.41 -2.71
CA GLY A 35 -2.28 1.43 -2.86
C GLY A 35 -2.28 0.82 -4.26
N GLY A 36 -2.40 -0.50 -4.36
CA GLY A 36 -2.38 -1.23 -5.64
C GLY A 36 -0.98 -1.62 -6.13
N THR A 37 0.09 -1.20 -5.44
CA THR A 37 1.46 -1.61 -5.77
C THR A 37 1.73 -3.07 -5.43
N GLY A 38 2.85 -3.59 -5.95
CA GLY A 38 3.32 -4.95 -5.70
C GLY A 38 4.80 -5.11 -6.01
N TYR A 39 5.36 -6.27 -5.64
CA TYR A 39 6.77 -6.60 -5.91
C TYR A 39 7.04 -6.84 -7.40
N ASP A 40 6.03 -7.26 -8.16
CA ASP A 40 6.09 -7.34 -9.61
C ASP A 40 5.72 -5.97 -10.21
N GLU A 41 6.64 -5.36 -10.97
CA GLU A 41 6.40 -4.06 -11.61
C GLU A 41 5.17 -4.07 -12.54
N LEU A 42 4.79 -5.24 -13.05
CA LEU A 42 3.57 -5.41 -13.83
C LEU A 42 2.32 -5.02 -13.02
N THR A 43 2.27 -5.33 -11.72
CA THR A 43 1.16 -5.00 -10.82
C THR A 43 0.90 -3.50 -10.79
N SER A 44 1.98 -2.73 -10.66
CA SER A 44 1.91 -1.27 -10.57
C SER A 44 1.57 -0.64 -11.92
N THR A 45 2.05 -1.24 -13.00
CA THR A 45 1.74 -0.83 -14.38
C THR A 45 0.26 -1.03 -14.69
N ILE A 46 -0.29 -2.19 -14.37
CA ILE A 46 -1.71 -2.50 -14.58
C ILE A 46 -2.60 -1.61 -13.72
N SER A 47 -2.18 -1.35 -12.48
CA SER A 47 -2.94 -0.51 -11.54
C SER A 47 -2.79 0.99 -11.81
N GLY A 48 -1.77 1.41 -12.58
CA GLY A 48 -1.47 2.82 -12.86
C GLY A 48 -1.01 3.59 -11.63
N VAL A 49 -0.22 2.97 -10.76
CA VAL A 49 0.19 3.52 -9.46
C VAL A 49 1.71 3.52 -9.28
N ILE A 50 2.17 4.19 -8.21
CA ILE A 50 3.59 4.24 -7.84
C ILE A 50 4.06 2.81 -7.51
N SER A 51 5.16 2.41 -8.15
CA SER A 51 5.78 1.10 -7.98
C SER A 51 6.65 1.03 -6.73
N MET A 52 6.85 -0.18 -6.18
CA MET A 52 7.81 -0.41 -5.07
C MET A 52 9.22 0.12 -5.37
N LYS A 53 9.62 0.13 -6.65
CA LYS A 53 10.88 0.74 -7.08
C LYS A 53 10.87 2.26 -6.88
N GLU A 54 9.81 2.93 -7.29
CA GLU A 54 9.65 4.37 -7.06
C GLU A 54 9.51 4.71 -5.57
N GLU A 55 8.85 3.87 -4.77
CA GLU A 55 8.83 4.00 -3.31
C GLU A 55 10.24 3.99 -2.71
N LEU A 56 11.12 3.12 -3.22
CA LEU A 56 12.53 3.06 -2.81
C LEU A 56 13.31 4.31 -3.25
N GLU A 57 13.05 4.84 -4.44
CA GLU A 57 13.65 6.10 -4.89
C GLU A 57 13.19 7.29 -4.04
N TYR A 58 11.91 7.34 -3.66
CA TYR A 58 11.41 8.32 -2.70
C TYR A 58 12.05 8.16 -1.32
N PHE A 59 12.34 6.92 -0.90
CA PHE A 59 13.08 6.70 0.33
C PHE A 59 14.52 7.24 0.23
N LYS A 60 15.22 7.05 -0.88
CA LYS A 60 16.56 7.63 -1.11
C LYS A 60 16.54 9.16 -1.14
N GLU A 61 15.52 9.75 -1.75
CA GLU A 61 15.30 11.21 -1.72
C GLU A 61 15.04 11.69 -0.28
N TYR A 62 14.22 10.96 0.47
CA TYR A 62 13.96 11.22 1.89
C TYR A 62 15.26 11.22 2.72
N LEU A 63 16.16 10.25 2.50
CA LEU A 63 17.47 10.19 3.17
C LEU A 63 18.29 11.47 2.93
N SER A 64 18.23 12.01 1.70
CA SER A 64 18.88 13.28 1.37
C SER A 64 18.23 14.46 2.11
N LYS A 65 16.90 14.50 2.16
CA LYS A 65 16.16 15.56 2.89
C LYS A 65 16.44 15.55 4.39
N ILE A 66 16.47 14.39 5.03
CA ILE A 66 16.79 14.33 6.47
C ILE A 66 18.24 14.73 6.74
N LYS A 67 19.18 14.41 5.84
CA LYS A 67 20.57 14.86 5.93
C LYS A 67 20.67 16.38 5.96
N ASP A 68 19.92 17.07 5.10
CA ASP A 68 19.87 18.54 5.09
C ASP A 68 19.25 19.10 6.38
N ILE A 69 18.20 18.45 6.89
CA ILE A 69 17.52 18.87 8.13
C ILE A 69 18.44 18.77 9.35
N VAL A 70 19.30 17.75 9.41
CA VAL A 70 20.26 17.55 10.52
C VAL A 70 21.60 18.24 10.28
N GLY A 71 21.66 19.18 9.34
CA GLY A 71 22.84 20.02 9.08
C GLY A 71 24.02 19.26 8.47
N GLY A 72 23.75 18.21 7.68
CA GLY A 72 24.79 17.41 7.02
C GLY A 72 25.47 16.38 7.93
N ASN A 73 25.02 16.20 9.18
CA ASN A 73 25.57 15.24 10.12
C ASN A 73 25.20 13.80 9.74
N SER A 74 26.11 13.10 9.04
CA SER A 74 25.90 11.71 8.62
C SER A 74 25.67 10.75 9.78
N SER A 75 26.32 10.95 10.94
CA SER A 75 26.11 10.09 12.12
C SER A 75 24.69 10.22 12.67
N GLU A 76 24.09 11.41 12.58
CA GLU A 76 22.71 11.63 13.01
C GLU A 76 21.70 11.01 12.04
N VAL A 77 21.96 11.08 10.73
CA VAL A 77 21.16 10.36 9.71
C VAL A 77 21.22 8.86 9.98
N GLU A 78 22.42 8.31 10.19
CA GLU A 78 22.60 6.90 10.52
C GLU A 78 21.84 6.51 11.78
N ARG A 79 21.90 7.33 12.84
CA ARG A 79 21.15 7.10 14.09
C ARG A 79 19.64 7.04 13.85
N ILE A 80 19.10 7.95 13.04
CA ILE A 80 17.66 7.99 12.71
C ILE A 80 17.27 6.74 11.92
N VAL A 81 18.01 6.39 10.88
CA VAL A 81 17.66 5.29 9.96
C VAL A 81 17.87 3.92 10.61
N ASN A 82 19.00 3.72 11.32
CA ASN A 82 19.23 2.48 12.07
C ASN A 82 18.19 2.29 13.19
N GLY A 83 17.73 3.38 13.81
CA GLY A 83 16.74 3.37 14.88
C GLY A 83 15.28 3.27 14.40
N ALA A 84 15.03 3.48 13.10
CA ALA A 84 13.68 3.44 12.55
C ALA A 84 13.12 2.01 12.51
N LEU A 85 11.80 1.92 12.63
CA LEU A 85 11.03 0.72 12.33
C LEU A 85 10.46 0.83 10.92
N VAL A 86 10.91 -0.04 10.02
CA VAL A 86 10.46 -0.13 8.63
C VAL A 86 9.45 -1.24 8.50
N ILE A 87 8.32 -0.99 7.84
CA ILE A 87 7.24 -1.96 7.67
C ILE A 87 6.97 -2.10 6.17
N VAL A 88 7.08 -3.33 5.67
CA VAL A 88 6.87 -3.68 4.27
C VAL A 88 5.62 -4.55 4.16
N SER A 89 4.66 -4.09 3.37
CA SER A 89 3.38 -4.77 3.15
C SER A 89 3.00 -4.69 1.67
N ALA A 90 3.38 -5.71 0.91
CA ALA A 90 3.07 -5.89 -0.50
C ALA A 90 2.93 -7.39 -0.80
N GLY A 91 2.58 -7.77 -2.03
CA GLY A 91 2.42 -9.17 -2.45
C GLY A 91 0.98 -9.57 -2.76
N THR A 92 0.00 -9.04 -2.02
CA THR A 92 -1.43 -9.39 -2.23
C THR A 92 -1.89 -9.04 -3.65
N ASN A 93 -1.56 -7.84 -4.12
CA ASN A 93 -1.94 -7.40 -5.46
C ASN A 93 -1.21 -8.20 -6.56
N ASP A 94 0.01 -8.68 -6.30
CA ASP A 94 0.76 -9.47 -7.27
C ASP A 94 0.05 -10.81 -7.58
N LEU A 95 -0.35 -11.54 -6.54
CA LEU A 95 -1.11 -12.78 -6.72
C LEU A 95 -2.50 -12.50 -7.30
N ILE A 96 -3.23 -11.55 -6.73
CA ILE A 96 -4.61 -11.28 -7.16
C ILE A 96 -4.65 -10.78 -8.60
N PHE A 97 -3.96 -9.68 -8.93
CA PHE A 97 -4.06 -9.10 -10.26
C PHE A 97 -3.33 -9.90 -11.32
N ASN A 98 -2.09 -10.32 -11.08
CA ASN A 98 -1.28 -10.87 -12.17
C ASN A 98 -1.44 -12.38 -12.38
N PHE A 99 -1.91 -13.10 -11.36
CA PHE A 99 -2.01 -14.56 -11.41
C PHE A 99 -3.45 -15.06 -11.42
N TYR A 100 -4.31 -14.52 -10.57
CA TYR A 100 -5.68 -15.01 -10.42
C TYR A 100 -6.71 -14.28 -11.29
N ASP A 101 -6.68 -12.95 -11.33
CA ASP A 101 -7.69 -12.14 -12.03
C ASP A 101 -7.32 -11.92 -13.49
N LEU A 102 -6.04 -11.67 -13.78
CA LEU A 102 -5.52 -11.56 -15.14
C LEU A 102 -4.59 -12.75 -15.44
N PRO A 103 -4.65 -13.34 -16.65
CA PRO A 103 -3.87 -14.54 -16.97
C PRO A 103 -2.39 -14.26 -17.23
N ASN A 104 -1.94 -13.01 -17.17
CA ASN A 104 -0.63 -12.56 -17.67
C ASN A 104 0.54 -13.39 -17.11
N ARG A 105 0.62 -13.58 -15.79
CA ARG A 105 1.69 -14.37 -15.17
C ARG A 105 1.37 -15.84 -15.10
N ARG A 106 0.09 -16.22 -15.05
CA ARG A 106 -0.34 -17.62 -15.10
C ARG A 106 0.00 -18.32 -16.42
N LEU A 107 0.15 -17.56 -17.51
CA LEU A 107 0.62 -18.07 -18.81
C LEU A 107 2.15 -18.24 -18.88
N GLN A 108 2.91 -17.63 -17.97
CA GLN A 108 4.38 -17.62 -17.97
C GLN A 108 4.97 -18.50 -16.87
N PHE A 109 4.24 -18.67 -15.77
CA PHE A 109 4.71 -19.32 -14.57
C PHE A 109 3.69 -20.36 -14.08
N SER A 110 4.20 -21.45 -13.51
CA SER A 110 3.44 -22.18 -12.50
C SER A 110 3.24 -21.29 -11.27
N LEU A 111 2.24 -21.58 -10.44
CA LEU A 111 2.01 -20.77 -9.24
C LEU A 111 3.24 -20.77 -8.31
N SER A 112 3.82 -21.93 -8.03
CA SER A 112 5.05 -22.01 -7.22
C SER A 112 6.17 -21.19 -7.84
N GLY A 113 6.37 -21.27 -9.17
CA GLY A 113 7.40 -20.48 -9.85
C GLY A 113 7.14 -18.97 -9.77
N TYR A 114 5.87 -18.54 -9.79
CA TYR A 114 5.54 -17.13 -9.61
C TYR A 114 5.78 -16.67 -8.17
N GLN A 115 5.45 -17.49 -7.17
CA GLN A 115 5.78 -17.20 -5.77
C GLN A 115 7.29 -17.06 -5.58
N ASP A 116 8.09 -17.96 -6.18
CA ASP A 116 9.55 -17.91 -6.08
C ASP A 116 10.10 -16.63 -6.74
N PHE A 117 9.55 -16.25 -7.91
CA PHE A 117 9.86 -14.96 -8.55
C PHE A 117 9.53 -13.75 -7.66
N LEU A 118 8.40 -13.74 -6.96
CA LEU A 118 8.05 -12.67 -6.02
C LEU A 118 9.00 -12.64 -4.82
N LEU A 119 9.40 -13.81 -4.30
CA LEU A 119 10.34 -13.91 -3.17
C LEU A 119 11.73 -13.40 -3.54
N ASP A 120 12.20 -13.60 -4.78
CA ASP A 120 13.44 -12.97 -5.26
C ASP A 120 13.36 -11.44 -5.25
N LYS A 121 12.19 -10.88 -5.58
CA LYS A 121 11.93 -9.44 -5.50
C LYS A 121 11.88 -8.94 -4.05
N VAL A 122 11.22 -9.67 -3.16
CA VAL A 122 11.22 -9.40 -1.71
C VAL A 122 12.65 -9.39 -1.16
N GLN A 123 13.44 -10.41 -1.50
CA GLN A 123 14.84 -10.52 -1.09
C GLN A 123 15.65 -9.30 -1.53
N SER A 124 15.49 -8.89 -2.78
CA SER A 124 16.19 -7.74 -3.35
C SER A 124 15.79 -6.45 -2.62
N PHE A 125 14.49 -6.25 -2.41
CA PHE A 125 13.97 -5.06 -1.73
C PHE A 125 14.47 -4.94 -0.28
N ILE A 126 14.47 -6.04 0.49
CA ILE A 126 14.97 -6.05 1.87
C ILE A 126 16.48 -5.76 1.92
N LYS A 127 17.25 -6.34 1.00
CA LYS A 127 18.70 -6.06 0.90
C LYS A 127 18.97 -4.58 0.60
N GLU A 128 18.22 -3.98 -0.32
CA GLU A 128 18.33 -2.55 -0.61
C GLU A 128 18.03 -1.69 0.62
N LEU A 129 16.93 -1.96 1.34
CA LEU A 129 16.63 -1.26 2.60
C LEU A 129 17.77 -1.39 3.61
N TYR A 130 18.33 -2.59 3.76
CA TYR A 130 19.47 -2.82 4.64
C TYR A 130 20.71 -2.01 4.24
N TYR A 131 21.06 -1.98 2.95
CA TYR A 131 22.21 -1.22 2.45
C TYR A 131 21.99 0.31 2.56
N LEU A 132 20.74 0.76 2.58
CA LEU A 132 20.36 2.14 2.87
C LEU A 132 20.37 2.49 4.37
N GLY A 133 20.71 1.54 5.24
CA GLY A 133 20.88 1.75 6.68
C GLY A 133 19.72 1.26 7.54
N CYS A 134 18.67 0.65 6.97
CA CYS A 134 17.57 0.13 7.78
C CYS A 134 18.04 -1.09 8.59
N ARG A 135 17.67 -1.14 9.88
CA ARG A 135 18.03 -2.27 10.76
C ARG A 135 16.83 -3.00 11.34
N ASN A 136 15.70 -2.34 11.59
CA ASN A 136 14.50 -2.99 12.12
C ASN A 136 13.45 -3.05 11.01
N ILE A 137 13.27 -4.24 10.42
CA ILE A 137 12.42 -4.45 9.25
C ILE A 137 11.33 -5.45 9.61
N ILE A 138 10.08 -5.06 9.46
CA ILE A 138 8.91 -5.92 9.53
C ILE A 138 8.44 -6.21 8.11
N VAL A 139 8.18 -7.48 7.82
CA VAL A 139 7.62 -7.93 6.54
C VAL A 139 6.32 -8.67 6.82
N ASN A 140 5.23 -8.16 6.26
CA ASN A 140 3.91 -8.77 6.41
C ASN A 140 3.75 -9.96 5.47
N GLY A 141 3.25 -11.07 6.02
CA GLY A 141 2.69 -12.15 5.23
C GLY A 141 1.38 -11.73 4.56
N LEU A 142 0.98 -12.50 3.55
CA LEU A 142 -0.29 -12.35 2.86
C LEU A 142 -1.46 -12.68 3.80
N PRO A 143 -2.58 -11.94 3.72
CA PRO A 143 -3.82 -12.31 4.38
C PRO A 143 -4.48 -13.51 3.66
N PRO A 144 -5.64 -14.01 4.15
CA PRO A 144 -6.47 -14.97 3.41
C PRO A 144 -7.05 -14.29 2.15
N ILE A 145 -6.29 -14.34 1.04
CA ILE A 145 -6.60 -13.57 -0.17
C ILE A 145 -7.89 -14.03 -0.85
N GLY A 146 -8.26 -15.31 -0.73
CA GLY A 146 -9.53 -15.84 -1.22
C GLY A 146 -10.74 -15.39 -0.41
N CYS A 147 -10.52 -14.78 0.76
CA CYS A 147 -11.57 -14.14 1.55
C CYS A 147 -11.71 -12.64 1.26
N LEU A 148 -10.94 -12.07 0.32
CA LEU A 148 -11.11 -10.67 -0.06
C LEU A 148 -12.51 -10.45 -0.67
N PRO A 149 -13.23 -9.36 -0.33
CA PRO A 149 -14.59 -9.12 -0.83
C PRO A 149 -14.70 -9.13 -2.36
N MET A 150 -13.65 -8.67 -3.05
CA MET A 150 -13.56 -8.71 -4.52
C MET A 150 -13.54 -10.15 -5.04
N GLN A 151 -12.73 -11.03 -4.43
CA GLN A 151 -12.60 -12.43 -4.82
C GLN A 151 -13.90 -13.20 -4.54
N ILE A 152 -14.49 -13.02 -3.36
CA ILE A 152 -15.78 -13.64 -3.01
C ILE A 152 -16.86 -13.20 -4.02
N THR A 153 -16.93 -11.92 -4.36
CA THR A 153 -17.95 -11.40 -5.27
C THR A 153 -17.77 -11.91 -6.70
N ALA A 154 -16.53 -11.95 -7.19
CA ALA A 154 -16.23 -12.39 -8.54
C ALA A 154 -16.34 -13.91 -8.73
N LYS A 155 -15.91 -14.70 -7.74
CA LYS A 155 -15.69 -16.15 -7.87
C LYS A 155 -16.65 -17.02 -7.06
N SER A 156 -17.31 -16.46 -6.04
CA SER A 156 -18.37 -17.13 -5.26
C SER A 156 -19.65 -16.28 -5.20
N PRO A 157 -20.25 -15.90 -6.34
CA PRO A 157 -21.39 -14.98 -6.37
C PRO A 157 -22.64 -15.54 -5.67
N PHE A 158 -22.78 -16.87 -5.62
CA PHE A 158 -23.91 -17.56 -5.02
C PHE A 158 -23.71 -17.87 -3.54
N PHE A 159 -22.60 -18.55 -3.19
CA PHE A 159 -22.36 -19.02 -1.83
C PHE A 159 -21.72 -17.96 -0.94
N ARG A 160 -21.19 -16.87 -1.51
CA ARG A 160 -20.52 -15.78 -0.79
C ARG A 160 -19.44 -16.29 0.18
N SER A 161 -18.77 -17.36 -0.23
CA SER A 161 -17.74 -18.05 0.54
C SER A 161 -16.34 -17.67 0.08
N CYS A 162 -15.35 -17.81 0.97
CA CYS A 162 -13.95 -17.68 0.58
C CYS A 162 -13.55 -18.72 -0.47
N ILE A 163 -12.55 -18.37 -1.28
CA ILE A 163 -11.92 -19.27 -2.25
C ILE A 163 -10.78 -20.02 -1.57
N ASN A 164 -11.00 -21.30 -1.26
CA ASN A 164 -10.06 -22.09 -0.44
C ASN A 164 -8.69 -22.29 -1.10
N ASP A 165 -8.66 -22.50 -2.43
CA ASP A 165 -7.40 -22.72 -3.15
C ASP A 165 -6.50 -21.47 -3.06
N GLU A 166 -7.08 -20.27 -3.25
CA GLU A 166 -6.32 -19.01 -3.13
C GLU A 166 -5.81 -18.77 -1.70
N ASN A 167 -6.57 -19.19 -0.69
CA ASN A 167 -6.15 -19.12 0.70
C ASN A 167 -4.99 -20.09 1.00
N LEU A 168 -5.07 -21.33 0.52
CA LEU A 168 -3.99 -22.31 0.64
C LEU A 168 -2.71 -21.80 -0.02
N ASP A 169 -2.85 -21.23 -1.21
CA ASP A 169 -1.74 -20.67 -1.97
C ASP A 169 -1.07 -19.47 -1.26
N ALA A 170 -1.86 -18.64 -0.55
CA ALA A 170 -1.33 -17.59 0.31
C ALA A 170 -0.55 -18.15 1.51
N GLN A 171 -1.00 -19.25 2.11
CA GLN A 171 -0.28 -19.93 3.19
C GLN A 171 1.05 -20.50 2.70
N ILE A 172 1.07 -21.16 1.54
CA ILE A 172 2.30 -21.69 0.93
C ILE A 172 3.30 -20.57 0.64
N TYR A 173 2.85 -19.43 0.10
CA TYR A 173 3.70 -18.26 -0.07
C TYR A 173 4.28 -17.78 1.27
N ASN A 174 3.46 -17.71 2.31
CA ASN A 174 3.86 -17.26 3.64
C ASN A 174 4.88 -18.20 4.31
N GLU A 175 4.80 -19.51 4.08
CA GLU A 175 5.81 -20.48 4.53
C GLU A 175 7.16 -20.20 3.86
N LYS A 176 7.17 -20.08 2.53
CA LYS A 176 8.38 -19.73 1.78
C LYS A 176 8.96 -18.37 2.18
N LEU A 177 8.10 -17.39 2.47
CA LEU A 177 8.52 -16.07 2.95
C LEU A 177 9.22 -16.18 4.30
N GLN A 178 8.69 -16.95 5.24
CA GLN A 178 9.33 -17.16 6.55
C GLN A 178 10.72 -17.77 6.40
N ASP A 179 10.87 -18.80 5.55
CA ASP A 179 12.16 -19.42 5.25
C ASP A 179 13.15 -18.41 4.66
N LEU A 180 12.72 -17.59 3.70
CA LEU A 180 13.54 -16.53 3.12
C LEU A 180 13.99 -15.51 4.18
N LEU A 181 13.08 -15.07 5.07
CA LEU A 181 13.40 -14.08 6.09
C LEU A 181 14.39 -14.62 7.13
N ILE A 182 14.31 -15.90 7.49
CA ILE A 182 15.29 -16.59 8.35
C ILE A 182 16.68 -16.59 7.68
N GLN A 183 16.73 -16.91 6.38
CA GLN A 183 17.98 -16.86 5.62
C GLN A 183 18.54 -15.45 5.53
N LEU A 184 17.70 -14.44 5.28
CA LEU A 184 18.13 -13.04 5.23
C LEU A 184 18.67 -12.56 6.59
N GLN A 185 18.01 -12.93 7.69
CA GLN A 185 18.45 -12.58 9.04
C GLN A 185 19.86 -13.07 9.35
N SER A 186 20.29 -14.22 8.82
CA SER A 186 21.66 -14.75 9.01
C SER A 186 22.71 -14.07 8.13
N HIS A 187 22.31 -13.50 6.98
CA HIS A 187 23.21 -12.83 6.05
C HIS A 187 23.30 -11.31 6.22
N LEU A 188 22.41 -10.71 7.02
CA LEU A 188 22.32 -9.26 7.24
C LEU A 188 22.63 -8.92 8.70
N PRO A 189 23.91 -8.95 9.11
CA PRO A 189 24.31 -8.78 10.50
C PRO A 189 23.89 -7.41 11.07
N GLY A 190 23.48 -7.39 12.33
CA GLY A 190 23.01 -6.16 13.00
C GLY A 190 21.60 -5.73 12.60
N SER A 191 20.93 -6.45 11.68
CA SER A 191 19.51 -6.27 11.41
C SER A 191 18.63 -7.12 12.34
N LYS A 192 17.37 -6.72 12.47
CA LYS A 192 16.27 -7.46 13.06
C LYS A 192 15.16 -7.49 12.02
N ILE A 193 14.93 -8.67 11.45
CA ILE A 193 13.93 -8.91 10.42
C ILE A 193 12.83 -9.77 11.04
N LEU A 194 11.60 -9.24 11.05
CA LEU A 194 10.47 -9.87 11.69
C LEU A 194 9.36 -10.15 10.67
N TYR A 195 8.88 -11.40 10.67
CA TYR A 195 7.67 -11.78 9.97
C TYR A 195 6.43 -11.41 10.80
N VAL A 196 5.41 -10.87 10.15
CA VAL A 196 4.08 -10.70 10.75
C VAL A 196 3.09 -11.63 10.08
N ASP A 197 2.50 -12.51 10.88
CA ASP A 197 1.46 -13.45 10.48
C ASP A 197 0.11 -12.74 10.31
N THR A 198 -0.03 -12.05 9.19
CA THR A 198 -1.29 -11.41 8.80
C THR A 198 -2.38 -12.45 8.53
N TYR A 199 -1.99 -13.64 8.05
CA TYR A 199 -2.95 -14.68 7.64
C TYR A 199 -3.78 -15.15 8.82
N ASN A 200 -3.14 -15.68 9.86
CA ASN A 200 -3.85 -16.25 11.00
C ASN A 200 -4.58 -15.18 11.81
N PHE A 201 -4.03 -13.96 11.88
CA PHE A 201 -4.72 -12.83 12.51
C PHE A 201 -6.05 -12.51 11.81
N ILE A 202 -6.05 -12.36 10.48
CA ILE A 202 -7.26 -12.06 9.72
C ILE A 202 -8.20 -13.27 9.66
N ALA A 203 -7.68 -14.49 9.50
CA ALA A 203 -8.49 -15.71 9.54
C ALA A 203 -9.20 -15.87 10.89
N GLY A 204 -8.51 -15.58 12.00
CA GLY A 204 -9.10 -15.57 13.33
C GLY A 204 -10.25 -14.58 13.46
N LEU A 205 -10.08 -13.36 12.91
CA LEU A 205 -11.15 -12.35 12.84
C LEU A 205 -12.36 -12.82 12.02
N ILE A 206 -12.13 -13.49 10.90
CA ILE A 206 -13.20 -14.00 10.02
C ILE A 206 -13.98 -15.13 10.70
N HIS A 207 -13.28 -16.08 11.32
CA HIS A 207 -13.91 -17.26 11.93
C HIS A 207 -14.55 -16.97 13.29
N ASN A 208 -13.98 -16.03 14.06
CA ASN A 208 -14.43 -15.69 15.40
C ASN A 208 -14.55 -14.18 15.57
N PRO A 209 -15.50 -13.52 14.86
CA PRO A 209 -15.67 -12.08 14.96
C PRO A 209 -15.95 -11.64 16.40
N GLN A 210 -16.70 -12.44 17.17
CA GLN A 210 -17.06 -12.14 18.56
C GLN A 210 -15.86 -12.09 19.54
N LEU A 211 -14.76 -12.80 19.27
CA LEU A 211 -13.55 -12.73 20.10
C LEU A 211 -12.78 -11.41 19.91
N HIS A 212 -13.09 -10.66 18.86
CA HIS A 212 -12.37 -9.45 18.45
C HIS A 212 -13.30 -8.23 18.26
N GLU A 213 -14.63 -8.43 18.21
CA GLU A 213 -15.68 -7.42 18.26
C GLU A 213 -15.89 -6.85 19.68
N GLY A 214 -15.23 -7.42 20.69
CA GLY A 214 -15.29 -7.00 22.10
C GLY A 214 -14.61 -5.67 22.48
N ARG A 215 -14.42 -4.70 21.55
CA ARG A 215 -14.04 -3.30 21.87
C ARG A 215 -14.61 -2.25 20.90
N VAL A 216 -15.90 -2.32 20.60
CA VAL A 216 -16.66 -1.13 20.20
C VAL A 216 -17.77 -0.90 21.22
N ALA A 217 -17.43 -0.18 22.30
CA ALA A 217 -18.41 0.25 23.29
C ALA A 217 -19.37 1.26 22.65
N ARG A 218 -20.60 0.81 22.43
CA ARG A 218 -21.78 1.61 22.11
C ARG A 218 -22.20 2.44 23.34
N LYS A 219 -21.72 3.69 23.42
CA LYS A 219 -22.01 4.63 24.52
C LYS A 219 -23.49 5.06 24.61
N ASP A 220 -24.29 4.74 23.61
CA ASP A 220 -25.72 5.06 23.51
C ASP A 220 -26.62 4.26 24.46
N LEU A 221 -26.12 3.17 25.07
CA LEU A 221 -26.98 2.24 25.83
C LEU A 221 -26.64 2.11 27.33
N GLY A 222 -25.61 2.78 27.84
CA GLY A 222 -25.35 2.87 29.30
C GLY A 222 -25.28 1.53 30.06
N LEU A 223 -24.94 0.43 29.38
CA LEU A 223 -24.86 -0.92 29.96
C LEU A 223 -23.39 -1.35 30.06
N ASP A 224 -22.93 -1.49 31.29
CA ASP A 224 -21.66 -2.13 31.67
C ASP A 224 -21.94 -3.59 31.99
N LEU A 225 -21.45 -4.51 31.15
CA LEU A 225 -21.46 -5.93 31.46
C LEU A 225 -20.05 -6.33 31.88
N GLY A 226 -19.85 -6.25 33.20
CA GLY A 226 -18.63 -6.59 33.91
C GLY A 226 -18.08 -7.99 33.60
N GLY A 227 -16.81 -8.15 33.95
CA GLY A 227 -15.95 -9.24 33.50
C GLY A 227 -16.40 -10.66 33.83
N GLY A 228 -15.93 -11.59 33.00
CA GLY A 228 -16.09 -13.03 33.16
C GLY A 228 -14.90 -13.79 32.58
N VAL A 229 -14.24 -14.51 33.50
CA VAL A 229 -13.08 -15.40 33.43
C VAL A 229 -13.16 -16.58 32.42
N GLY A 230 -11.99 -16.98 31.89
CA GLY A 230 -11.65 -18.37 31.51
C GLY A 230 -11.71 -18.69 30.00
N VAL A 231 -10.82 -19.47 29.37
CA VAL A 231 -9.78 -20.42 29.81
C VAL A 231 -8.73 -20.49 28.69
N GLY A 232 -7.44 -20.48 29.04
CA GLY A 232 -6.35 -20.69 28.09
C GLY A 232 -5.98 -22.17 27.91
N VAL A 233 -5.44 -22.52 26.73
CA VAL A 233 -4.45 -23.58 26.54
C VAL A 233 -3.54 -23.16 25.37
N GLY A 234 -2.24 -23.03 25.62
CA GLY A 234 -1.23 -22.81 24.57
C GLY A 234 -0.02 -21.99 25.05
N ALA A 235 0.93 -22.64 25.72
CA ALA A 235 2.26 -22.12 26.10
C ALA A 235 3.09 -21.73 24.85
N GLY A 236 3.99 -20.74 24.85
CA GLY A 236 4.45 -19.87 25.92
C GLY A 236 5.51 -18.84 25.47
N VAL A 237 5.98 -18.06 26.46
CA VAL A 237 7.21 -17.24 26.56
C VAL A 237 7.32 -16.06 25.56
N GLY A 238 7.31 -14.77 25.90
CA GLY A 238 7.41 -14.06 27.18
C GLY A 238 8.40 -12.90 27.04
N LEU A 239 7.95 -11.64 27.21
CA LEU A 239 8.66 -10.51 27.85
C LEU A 239 7.76 -9.25 27.86
N GLY A 240 7.31 -8.86 29.07
CA GLY A 240 6.62 -7.58 29.37
C GLY A 240 7.58 -6.37 29.34
N LEU A 241 7.17 -5.11 29.53
CA LEU A 241 6.38 -4.53 30.62
C LEU A 241 5.93 -3.09 30.29
N GLY A 242 4.84 -2.63 30.93
CA GLY A 242 4.42 -1.22 31.08
C GLY A 242 3.19 -0.88 30.24
N GLY A 243 1.98 -0.62 30.76
CA GLY A 243 1.62 0.06 32.01
C GLY A 243 1.07 1.44 31.65
N GLY A 244 -0.21 1.54 31.28
CA GLY A 244 -0.83 2.82 30.94
C GLY A 244 -2.25 2.68 30.39
N SER A 245 -3.24 2.95 31.24
CA SER A 245 -4.66 3.05 30.90
C SER A 245 -4.91 4.23 29.96
N GLY A 246 -5.61 4.00 28.84
CA GLY A 246 -6.04 5.04 27.93
C GLY A 246 -7.24 4.58 27.09
N SER A 247 -8.41 5.11 27.40
CA SER A 247 -9.69 4.79 26.76
C SER A 247 -9.84 5.57 25.45
N GLY A 248 -10.07 4.87 24.32
CA GLY A 248 -10.41 5.45 23.03
C GLY A 248 -11.53 4.65 22.36
N ALA A 249 -12.64 5.32 22.04
CA ALA A 249 -13.83 4.71 21.43
C ALA A 249 -13.61 4.41 19.94
N GLY A 250 -13.99 3.22 19.49
CA GLY A 250 -13.92 2.79 18.10
C GLY A 250 -15.15 3.23 17.28
N ALA A 251 -14.91 3.71 16.08
CA ALA A 251 -15.91 3.75 14.99
C ALA A 251 -15.41 2.79 13.90
N GLY A 252 -16.25 1.83 13.52
CA GLY A 252 -15.97 0.89 12.43
C GLY A 252 -15.92 1.61 11.09
N ALA A 253 -14.87 1.35 10.31
CA ALA A 253 -14.79 1.73 8.91
C ALA A 253 -15.07 0.50 8.06
N GLY A 254 -16.32 0.36 7.61
CA GLY A 254 -16.64 -0.41 6.42
C GLY A 254 -16.18 0.39 5.21
N SER A 255 -15.22 -0.15 4.46
CA SER A 255 -14.75 0.44 3.21
C SER A 255 -15.82 0.24 2.12
N GLY A 256 -16.77 1.17 2.04
CA GLY A 256 -17.61 1.35 0.87
C GLY A 256 -16.80 2.07 -0.21
N SER A 257 -16.24 1.32 -1.16
CA SER A 257 -15.58 1.89 -2.33
C SER A 257 -16.63 2.39 -3.33
N GLY A 258 -16.98 3.67 -3.24
CA GLY A 258 -17.68 4.36 -4.33
C GLY A 258 -16.69 4.66 -5.46
N SER A 259 -16.64 3.80 -6.47
CA SER A 259 -15.85 4.03 -7.69
C SER A 259 -16.59 4.97 -8.64
N GLY A 260 -16.19 6.25 -8.66
CA GLY A 260 -16.53 7.15 -9.75
C GLY A 260 -15.56 6.96 -10.92
N SER A 261 -15.98 6.22 -11.95
CA SER A 261 -15.17 6.00 -13.15
C SER A 261 -15.11 7.28 -13.99
N ARG A 262 -13.89 7.76 -14.29
CA ARG A 262 -13.66 8.80 -15.32
C ARG A 262 -13.13 8.11 -16.57
N SER A 263 -13.94 8.02 -17.62
CA SER A 263 -13.51 7.60 -18.95
C SER A 263 -13.14 8.83 -19.78
N SER A 264 -11.88 8.95 -20.18
CA SER A 264 -11.43 9.92 -21.19
C SER A 264 -10.96 9.16 -22.43
N SER A 265 -11.66 9.33 -23.55
CA SER A 265 -11.22 8.87 -24.86
C SER A 265 -10.56 10.03 -25.60
N SER A 266 -9.26 9.93 -25.90
CA SER A 266 -8.54 10.87 -26.77
C SER A 266 -8.20 10.16 -28.09
N SER A 267 -8.70 10.68 -29.21
CA SER A 267 -8.31 10.28 -30.56
C SER A 267 -7.35 11.31 -31.15
N SER A 268 -6.09 10.93 -31.39
CA SER A 268 -5.10 11.77 -32.09
C SER A 268 -4.90 11.25 -33.51
N SER A 269 -5.15 12.09 -34.52
CA SER A 269 -4.82 11.82 -35.93
C SER A 269 -3.62 12.67 -36.34
N SER A 270 -2.51 12.04 -36.69
CA SER A 270 -1.31 12.71 -37.23
C SER A 270 -1.19 12.45 -38.74
N SER A 271 -1.22 13.51 -39.55
CA SER A 271 -0.90 13.46 -40.98
C SER A 271 0.42 14.21 -41.23
N GLY A 272 1.48 13.51 -41.62
CA GLY A 272 2.76 14.10 -42.01
C GLY A 272 3.07 13.86 -43.48
N SER A 273 3.27 14.93 -44.26
CA SER A 273 3.79 14.88 -45.63
C SER A 273 5.28 15.23 -45.59
N THR A 274 6.14 14.34 -46.09
CA THR A 274 7.59 14.60 -46.21
C THR A 274 7.92 15.25 -47.54
N SER A 275 8.51 16.44 -47.52
CA SER A 275 9.25 17.00 -48.66
C SER A 275 10.66 17.43 -48.20
N SER A 276 11.64 16.99 -48.97
CA SER A 276 13.09 17.19 -48.85
C SER A 276 13.54 18.66 -48.85
N GLY A 277 14.45 19.00 -47.92
CA GLY A 277 15.20 20.27 -47.92
C GLY A 277 15.89 20.54 -46.57
N ASN A 278 17.19 20.81 -46.59
CA ASN A 278 18.03 21.13 -45.42
C ASN A 278 17.48 22.30 -44.56
N GLY A 279 17.42 22.10 -43.24
CA GLY A 279 17.21 23.15 -42.24
C GLY A 279 16.35 22.66 -41.05
N ASN A 280 16.97 22.44 -39.89
CA ASN A 280 16.26 22.08 -38.65
C ASN A 280 15.46 23.28 -38.12
N ALA A 281 14.13 23.22 -38.25
CA ALA A 281 13.16 23.92 -37.39
C ALA A 281 11.79 23.21 -37.52
N GLY A 282 11.46 22.34 -36.57
CA GLY A 282 10.13 21.74 -36.47
C GLY A 282 9.21 22.59 -35.59
N SER A 283 7.98 22.86 -36.04
CA SER A 283 6.91 23.44 -35.20
C SER A 283 5.79 22.40 -35.08
N GLU A 284 5.40 22.05 -33.86
CA GLU A 284 4.22 21.22 -33.61
C GLU A 284 3.05 22.11 -33.14
N ALA A 285 1.91 21.99 -33.82
CA ALA A 285 0.64 22.58 -33.43
C ALA A 285 -0.40 21.47 -33.22
N GLY A 286 -0.95 21.38 -32.02
CA GLY A 286 -2.01 20.42 -31.67
C GLY A 286 -3.24 21.11 -31.08
N SER A 287 -4.43 20.61 -31.42
CA SER A 287 -5.70 21.03 -30.80
C SER A 287 -6.34 19.84 -30.09
N TYR A 288 -6.93 20.06 -28.92
CA TYR A 288 -7.70 19.05 -28.20
C TYR A 288 -9.06 19.60 -27.76
N ALA A 289 -10.07 18.74 -27.73
CA ALA A 289 -11.41 19.00 -27.22
C ALA A 289 -11.80 17.91 -26.23
N GLY A 290 -12.49 18.26 -25.15
CA GLY A 290 -12.93 17.30 -24.13
C GLY A 290 -14.23 17.71 -23.44
N SER A 291 -14.96 16.72 -22.94
CA SER A 291 -16.18 16.88 -22.13
C SER A 291 -15.95 16.33 -20.73
N ARG A 292 -16.53 16.96 -19.71
CA ARG A 292 -16.60 16.42 -18.34
C ARG A 292 -18.04 16.31 -17.90
N ALA A 293 -18.37 15.19 -17.25
CA ALA A 293 -19.58 15.01 -16.47
C ALA A 293 -19.18 14.65 -15.04
N GLY A 294 -19.77 15.33 -14.05
CA GLY A 294 -19.53 15.07 -12.64
C GLY A 294 -20.85 15.03 -11.87
N SER A 295 -20.98 14.08 -10.95
CA SER A 295 -22.04 14.05 -9.95
C SER A 295 -21.42 14.26 -8.57
N GLY A 296 -22.00 15.17 -7.80
CA GLY A 296 -21.57 15.49 -6.45
C GLY A 296 -22.74 15.37 -5.47
N SER A 297 -22.48 14.82 -4.29
CA SER A 297 -23.38 14.94 -3.15
C SER A 297 -22.66 15.74 -2.07
N GLY A 298 -23.28 16.84 -1.64
CA GLY A 298 -22.78 17.70 -0.59
C GLY A 298 -23.74 17.68 0.59
N ASN A 299 -23.21 17.49 1.80
CA ASN A 299 -24.01 17.61 3.01
C ASN A 299 -23.64 18.93 3.71
N ARG A 300 -24.48 19.95 3.54
CA ARG A 300 -24.43 21.17 4.36
C ARG A 300 -25.75 21.29 5.11
N GLY A 301 -25.69 21.16 6.43
CA GLY A 301 -26.77 21.53 7.34
C GLY A 301 -28.14 20.93 7.02
N GLY A 302 -28.32 19.63 7.31
CA GLY A 302 -29.65 19.06 7.53
C GLY A 302 -30.49 18.69 6.30
N SER A 303 -30.03 18.95 5.06
CA SER A 303 -30.71 18.46 3.84
C SER A 303 -29.70 18.02 2.78
N SER A 304 -29.87 16.81 2.26
CA SER A 304 -29.07 16.25 1.17
C SER A 304 -29.64 16.64 -0.19
N GLU A 305 -28.88 17.36 -1.01
CA GLU A 305 -29.19 17.58 -2.44
C GLU A 305 -28.13 16.89 -3.30
N ALA A 306 -28.59 16.29 -4.40
CA ALA A 306 -27.77 15.67 -5.44
C ALA A 306 -27.89 16.50 -6.73
N GLY A 307 -26.75 16.86 -7.33
CA GLY A 307 -26.70 17.63 -8.58
C GLY A 307 -25.70 17.03 -9.57
N SER A 308 -25.98 17.25 -10.86
CA SER A 308 -25.13 16.82 -11.99
C SER A 308 -24.78 18.04 -12.84
N GLU A 309 -23.50 18.20 -13.17
CA GLU A 309 -23.02 19.23 -14.10
C GLU A 309 -22.26 18.62 -15.28
N ALA A 310 -22.47 19.18 -16.48
CA ALA A 310 -21.78 18.80 -17.71
C ALA A 310 -21.21 20.05 -18.41
N GLY A 311 -19.96 19.96 -18.89
CA GLY A 311 -19.30 21.05 -19.62
C GLY A 311 -18.28 20.56 -20.65
N THR A 312 -18.08 21.34 -21.72
CA THR A 312 -17.14 21.10 -22.81
C THR A 312 -16.06 22.19 -22.88
N TYR A 313 -14.84 21.82 -23.25
CA TYR A 313 -13.74 22.78 -23.49
C TYR A 313 -12.87 22.37 -24.69
N ALA A 314 -12.30 23.36 -25.38
CA ALA A 314 -11.38 23.18 -26.49
C ALA A 314 -10.18 24.13 -26.35
N GLY A 315 -8.99 23.69 -26.74
CA GLY A 315 -7.77 24.50 -26.72
C GLY A 315 -6.70 24.02 -27.70
N SER A 316 -5.80 24.93 -28.09
CA SER A 316 -4.69 24.66 -29.00
C SER A 316 -3.36 25.04 -28.35
N ARG A 317 -2.29 24.26 -28.57
CA ARG A 317 -0.92 24.55 -28.10
C ARG A 317 0.05 24.49 -29.28
N ALA A 318 0.88 25.52 -29.41
CA ALA A 318 1.99 25.57 -30.36
C ALA A 318 3.31 25.65 -29.58
N GLY A 319 4.30 24.85 -29.96
CA GLY A 319 5.64 24.87 -29.38
C GLY A 319 6.71 24.93 -30.47
N SER A 320 7.68 25.83 -30.32
CA SER A 320 8.90 25.90 -31.12
C SER A 320 10.11 25.69 -30.20
N GLY A 321 10.95 24.71 -30.53
CA GLY A 321 12.20 24.44 -29.81
C GLY A 321 13.39 24.64 -30.74
N SER A 322 14.29 25.56 -30.38
CA SER A 322 15.62 25.71 -31.01
C SER A 322 16.65 25.00 -30.14
N GLY A 323 17.25 23.92 -30.65
CA GLY A 323 18.41 23.27 -30.02
C GLY A 323 19.71 23.92 -30.47
N ASN A 324 20.61 24.18 -29.52
CA ASN A 324 22.05 24.32 -29.75
C ASN A 324 22.72 23.03 -29.27
#